data_AF-A0A1C1CFA8-F1
#
_entry.id   AF-A0A1C1CFA8-F1
#
_cell.length_a   1.000
_cell.length_b   1.000
_cell.length_c   1.000
_cell.angle_alpha   90.00
_cell.angle_beta   90.00
_cell.angle_gamma   90.00
#
_symmetry.space_group_name_H-M   'P 1'
#
loop_
_entity.id
_entity.type
_entity.pdbx_description
1 polymer ?
#
loop_
_entity_poly.entity_id
_entity_poly.type
_entity_poly.pdbx_seq_one_letter_code
_entity_poly.pdbx_strand_id
1 'polypeptide(L)'
;MNFDWPDLNASLAARALANVQPARRGHWKAGGLSMAATRPFFRALVARPRCSRPLGVRASILPLSQKRFQSLLSQDTINKVDAKSADISSANAGTVSEAIKHDHAELKEYYNNILNATDTESKIRWQNQFTWELARHSIGEELVVYPAMEEHLGDEGKQLAQKDRDGHNKVKQLLYKFQGLAPSSKDFEPTIKSLWEVLTKHIEEEESDDLPKLEKAIPEGNSSQMAKSFERTKMFVPTRSHPSAPDKPPFETVAGLMAAPLDKLSDIFRRFPQ
;
A
#
# COMPACT_ATOMS: atom_id res chain seq x y z
N MET A 1 22.51 2.75 10.34
CA MET A 1 22.83 1.40 9.83
C MET A 1 21.88 1.15 8.67
N ASN A 2 22.38 1.16 7.44
CA ASN A 2 21.58 0.81 6.26
C ASN A 2 21.62 -0.72 6.15
N PHE A 3 20.51 -1.38 6.50
CA PHE A 3 20.33 -2.79 6.27
C PHE A 3 19.74 -2.94 4.86
N ASP A 4 20.59 -3.27 3.89
CA ASP A 4 20.14 -3.63 2.55
C ASP A 4 19.36 -4.94 2.64
N TRP A 5 18.07 -4.90 2.33
CA TRP A 5 17.28 -6.11 2.12
C TRP A 5 17.82 -6.82 0.87
N PRO A 6 18.17 -8.12 0.94
CA PRO A 6 18.72 -8.82 -0.20
C PRO A 6 17.72 -8.86 -1.35
N ASP A 7 18.19 -8.49 -2.55
CA ASP A 7 17.48 -8.51 -3.83
C ASP A 7 16.96 -9.92 -4.19
N LEU A 8 15.87 -10.33 -3.56
CA LEU A 8 15.09 -11.50 -3.94
C LEU A 8 13.91 -11.00 -4.78
N ASN A 9 14.18 -10.67 -6.06
CA ASN A 9 13.24 -10.60 -7.22
C ASN A 9 13.53 -9.50 -8.27
N ALA A 10 14.76 -8.98 -8.38
CA ALA A 10 15.17 -8.06 -9.47
C ALA A 10 15.09 -8.67 -10.90
N SER A 11 14.76 -9.96 -11.07
CA SER A 11 14.68 -10.61 -12.39
C SER A 11 13.29 -10.61 -13.04
N LEU A 12 12.22 -10.17 -12.35
CA LEU A 12 10.86 -10.10 -12.90
C LEU A 12 10.40 -8.67 -13.23
N ALA A 13 10.86 -7.66 -12.48
CA ALA A 13 10.56 -6.24 -12.78
C ALA A 13 11.42 -5.66 -13.92
N ALA A 14 12.61 -6.22 -14.18
CA ALA A 14 13.49 -5.81 -15.28
C ALA A 14 13.01 -6.25 -16.68
N ARG A 15 11.92 -7.02 -16.78
CA ARG A 15 11.32 -7.45 -18.06
C ARG A 15 10.16 -6.58 -18.56
N ALA A 16 9.73 -5.59 -17.77
CA ALA A 16 8.61 -4.70 -18.13
C ALA A 16 9.03 -3.34 -18.71
N LEU A 17 10.33 -3.03 -18.77
CA LEU A 17 10.86 -1.74 -19.29
C LEU A 17 11.83 -1.90 -20.48
N ALA A 18 11.87 -3.06 -21.13
CA ALA A 18 12.82 -3.37 -22.21
C ALA A 18 12.26 -3.27 -23.65
N ASN A 19 11.03 -2.78 -23.85
CA ASN A 19 10.42 -2.62 -25.18
C ASN A 19 10.19 -1.15 -25.55
N VAL A 20 11.27 -0.35 -25.61
CA VAL A 20 11.27 0.93 -26.31
C VAL A 20 12.58 1.04 -27.09
N GLN A 21 12.58 0.55 -28.33
CA GLN A 21 13.69 0.75 -29.26
C GLN A 21 13.72 2.20 -29.76
N PRO A 22 14.90 2.84 -29.87
CA PRO A 22 15.02 4.17 -30.46
C PRO A 22 15.04 4.08 -31.99
N ALA A 23 14.19 4.88 -32.63
CA ALA A 23 14.15 5.06 -34.08
C ALA A 23 15.49 5.62 -34.62
N ARG A 24 16.10 4.94 -35.60
CA ARG A 24 17.05 5.55 -36.53
C ARG A 24 16.73 5.17 -37.98
N ARG A 25 16.85 6.20 -38.81
CA ARG A 25 16.52 6.34 -40.23
C ARG A 25 17.26 5.34 -41.13
N GLY A 26 16.57 4.80 -42.14
CA GLY A 26 17.19 4.03 -43.22
C GLY A 26 16.17 3.53 -44.26
N HIS A 27 16.33 4.04 -45.48
CA HIS A 27 15.54 3.90 -46.72
C HIS A 27 15.02 2.51 -47.17
N TRP A 28 13.90 2.59 -47.91
CA TRP A 28 13.05 1.58 -48.59
C TRP A 28 13.71 0.67 -49.65
N LYS A 29 13.21 -0.57 -49.81
CA LYS A 29 12.33 -1.00 -50.95
C LYS A 29 11.85 -2.48 -50.87
N ALA A 30 10.51 -2.60 -50.85
CA ALA A 30 9.54 -3.57 -51.42
C ALA A 30 9.89 -5.02 -51.84
N GLY A 31 8.96 -5.95 -51.52
CA GLY A 31 8.58 -7.06 -52.40
C GLY A 31 7.86 -8.29 -51.79
N GLY A 32 6.53 -8.38 -51.96
CA GLY A 32 5.69 -9.61 -52.09
C GLY A 32 5.25 -10.35 -50.81
N LEU A 33 3.97 -10.37 -50.37
CA LEU A 33 2.76 -11.12 -50.86
C LEU A 33 2.96 -12.66 -50.86
N SER A 34 2.10 -13.54 -50.36
CA SER A 34 0.67 -13.52 -49.96
C SER A 34 0.27 -14.88 -49.31
N MET A 35 -0.73 -14.87 -48.40
CA MET A 35 -1.79 -15.88 -48.09
C MET A 35 -1.43 -17.37 -47.83
N ALA A 36 -2.20 -18.21 -47.13
CA ALA A 36 -3.34 -18.13 -46.21
C ALA A 36 -3.60 -19.56 -45.68
N ALA A 37 -4.34 -19.64 -44.57
CA ALA A 37 -5.37 -20.65 -44.25
C ALA A 37 -5.02 -22.00 -43.56
N THR A 38 -5.87 -22.24 -42.53
CA THR A 38 -6.57 -23.49 -42.13
C THR A 38 -5.90 -24.53 -41.22
N ARG A 39 -6.52 -24.71 -40.03
CA ARG A 39 -6.45 -25.87 -39.13
C ARG A 39 -7.14 -27.11 -39.75
N PRO A 40 -6.90 -28.34 -39.25
CA PRO A 40 -7.90 -28.93 -38.33
C PRO A 40 -7.36 -29.91 -37.25
N PHE A 41 -8.32 -30.29 -36.40
CA PHE A 41 -8.36 -31.32 -35.35
C PHE A 41 -7.68 -32.67 -35.65
N PHE A 42 -7.11 -33.32 -34.62
CA PHE A 42 -7.21 -34.78 -34.45
C PHE A 42 -7.24 -35.19 -32.97
N ARG A 43 -8.13 -36.14 -32.68
CA ARG A 43 -8.44 -36.77 -31.39
C ARG A 43 -7.76 -38.14 -31.36
N ALA A 44 -7.11 -38.50 -30.25
CA ALA A 44 -6.71 -39.88 -29.98
C ALA A 44 -7.00 -40.24 -28.51
N LEU A 45 -7.58 -41.42 -28.35
CA LEU A 45 -8.21 -41.98 -27.17
C LEU A 45 -7.48 -43.30 -26.87
N VAL A 46 -6.80 -43.45 -25.72
CA VAL A 46 -6.42 -44.78 -25.21
C VAL A 46 -6.35 -44.82 -23.67
N ALA A 47 -7.24 -45.65 -23.12
CA ALA A 47 -7.20 -46.56 -21.96
C ALA A 47 -6.62 -46.15 -20.58
N ARG A 48 -7.42 -46.45 -19.55
CA ARG A 48 -7.09 -46.48 -18.11
C ARG A 48 -6.78 -47.92 -17.64
N PRO A 49 -6.09 -48.07 -16.50
CA PRO A 49 -6.44 -49.06 -15.48
C PRO A 49 -6.81 -48.43 -14.12
N ARG A 50 -7.48 -49.23 -13.27
CA ARG A 50 -8.12 -48.92 -11.98
C ARG A 50 -7.16 -48.98 -10.77
N CYS A 51 -7.67 -48.44 -9.65
CA CYS A 51 -7.27 -48.58 -8.22
C CYS A 51 -6.08 -47.68 -7.81
N SER A 52 -6.06 -46.94 -6.69
CA SER A 52 -6.75 -47.02 -5.40
C SER A 52 -6.81 -45.63 -4.74
N ARG A 53 -7.80 -45.38 -3.86
CA ARG A 53 -7.92 -44.17 -3.00
C ARG A 53 -6.64 -43.91 -2.18
N PRO A 54 -6.34 -42.64 -1.91
CA PRO A 54 -6.34 -42.24 -0.51
C PRO A 54 -7.14 -40.96 -0.23
N LEU A 55 -7.79 -41.03 0.92
CA LEU A 55 -8.19 -40.00 1.87
C LEU A 55 -7.99 -38.53 1.46
N GLY A 56 -9.11 -37.79 1.44
CA GLY A 56 -9.13 -36.36 1.23
C GLY A 56 -8.47 -35.60 2.38
N VAL A 57 -7.51 -34.75 2.02
CA VAL A 57 -7.09 -33.62 2.86
C VAL A 57 -7.78 -32.39 2.29
N ARG A 58 -8.87 -31.96 2.92
CA ARG A 58 -9.42 -30.61 2.74
C ARG A 58 -8.41 -29.66 3.36
N ALA A 59 -7.62 -28.98 2.53
CA ALA A 59 -6.90 -27.78 2.95
C ALA A 59 -7.93 -26.66 3.11
N SER A 60 -8.48 -26.54 4.32
CA SER A 60 -9.24 -25.37 4.74
C SER A 60 -8.27 -24.19 4.86
N ILE A 61 -8.20 -23.37 3.82
CA ILE A 61 -7.52 -22.08 3.85
C ILE A 61 -8.42 -21.16 4.69
N LEU A 62 -8.14 -21.09 5.99
CA LEU A 62 -8.77 -20.11 6.88
C LEU A 62 -8.13 -18.73 6.59
N PRO A 63 -8.92 -17.66 6.40
CA PRO A 63 -8.36 -16.32 6.38
C PRO A 63 -7.72 -16.08 7.75
N LEU A 64 -6.49 -15.58 7.78
CA LEU A 64 -5.84 -15.18 9.02
C LEU A 64 -6.62 -13.97 9.57
N SER A 65 -7.59 -14.25 10.44
CA SER A 65 -8.33 -13.24 11.18
C SER A 65 -7.36 -12.44 12.06
N GLN A 66 -7.58 -11.12 12.10
CA GLN A 66 -6.97 -10.09 12.95
C GLN A 66 -6.60 -10.55 14.38
N LYS A 67 -7.31 -11.56 14.90
CA LYS A 67 -7.08 -12.21 16.20
C LYS A 67 -5.66 -12.74 16.40
N ARG A 68 -4.95 -13.17 15.34
CA ARG A 68 -3.57 -13.68 15.50
C ARG A 68 -2.53 -12.57 15.64
N PHE A 69 -2.84 -11.37 15.18
CA PHE A 69 -1.95 -10.22 15.28
C PHE A 69 -1.90 -9.64 16.69
N GLN A 70 -3.03 -9.68 17.40
CA GLN A 70 -3.11 -9.23 18.79
C GLN A 70 -2.28 -10.11 19.75
N SER A 71 -2.03 -11.38 19.44
CA SER A 71 -1.34 -12.30 20.36
C SER A 71 0.17 -12.08 20.50
N LEU A 72 0.78 -11.18 19.73
CA LEU A 72 2.22 -10.86 19.81
C LEU A 72 2.52 -9.69 20.77
N LEU A 73 1.49 -9.00 21.25
CA LEU A 73 1.63 -7.87 22.14
C LEU A 73 1.22 -8.29 23.55
N SER A 74 1.94 -7.81 24.56
CA SER A 74 1.47 -7.94 25.94
C SER A 74 0.06 -7.34 26.05
N GLN A 75 -0.80 -7.96 26.85
CA GLN A 75 -2.13 -7.44 27.16
C GLN A 75 -2.06 -5.98 27.63
N ASP A 76 -0.99 -5.61 28.33
CA ASP A 76 -0.75 -4.24 28.78
C ASP A 76 -0.53 -3.25 27.62
N THR A 77 0.16 -3.68 26.56
CA THR A 77 0.37 -2.87 25.36
C THR A 77 -0.96 -2.70 24.62
N ILE A 78 -1.76 -3.76 24.52
CA ILE A 78 -3.11 -3.70 23.94
C ILE A 78 -3.98 -2.73 24.74
N ASN A 79 -4.00 -2.85 26.07
CA ASN A 79 -4.79 -2.01 26.96
C ASN A 79 -4.36 -0.52 26.89
N LYS A 80 -3.05 -0.23 26.81
CA LYS A 80 -2.55 1.15 26.65
C LYS A 80 -2.91 1.74 25.30
N VAL A 81 -2.85 0.92 24.24
CA VAL A 81 -3.30 1.33 22.92
C VAL A 81 -4.80 1.61 22.96
N ASP A 82 -5.60 0.72 23.55
CA ASP A 82 -7.04 0.92 23.70
C ASP A 82 -7.39 2.17 24.53
N ALA A 83 -6.62 2.47 25.58
CA ALA A 83 -6.80 3.69 26.38
C ALA A 83 -6.45 4.95 25.57
N LYS A 84 -5.33 4.95 24.83
CA LYS A 84 -4.94 6.08 23.96
C LYS A 84 -5.91 6.25 22.81
N SER A 85 -6.37 5.15 22.22
CA SER A 85 -7.41 5.12 21.20
C SER A 85 -8.73 5.64 21.75
N ALA A 86 -9.11 5.31 22.99
CA ALA A 86 -10.33 5.81 23.62
C ALA A 86 -10.28 7.32 23.87
N ASP A 87 -9.13 7.86 24.25
CA ASP A 87 -8.93 9.30 24.43
C ASP A 87 -9.06 10.07 23.09
N ILE A 88 -8.50 9.51 22.02
CA ILE A 88 -8.67 10.02 20.64
C ILE A 88 -10.13 9.83 20.15
N SER A 89 -10.77 8.71 20.50
CA SER A 89 -12.15 8.37 20.09
C SER A 89 -13.23 9.20 20.77
N SER A 90 -12.94 9.81 21.92
CA SER A 90 -13.93 10.55 22.69
C SER A 90 -14.24 11.95 22.12
N ALA A 91 -13.46 12.42 21.14
CA ALA A 91 -13.65 13.75 20.54
C ALA A 91 -14.63 13.79 19.35
N ASN A 92 -14.97 12.64 18.77
CA ASN A 92 -16.10 12.39 17.88
C ASN A 92 -15.94 10.94 17.42
N ALA A 93 -16.95 10.09 17.58
CA ALA A 93 -16.91 8.76 16.98
C ALA A 93 -17.12 8.86 15.47
N GLY A 94 -16.13 9.47 14.78
CA GLY A 94 -16.22 9.81 13.38
C GLY A 94 -16.30 8.59 12.46
N THR A 95 -16.69 8.84 11.22
CA THR A 95 -16.74 7.82 10.18
C THR A 95 -15.34 7.44 9.71
N VAL A 96 -15.20 6.31 9.01
CA VAL A 96 -13.90 5.93 8.41
C VAL A 96 -13.45 6.98 7.39
N SER A 97 -14.38 7.59 6.66
CA SER A 97 -14.07 8.70 5.75
C SER A 97 -13.55 9.94 6.47
N GLU A 98 -14.09 10.28 7.64
CA GLU A 98 -13.61 11.42 8.42
C GLU A 98 -12.18 11.19 8.92
N ALA A 99 -11.85 9.96 9.36
CA ALA A 99 -10.50 9.61 9.79
C ALA A 99 -9.49 9.69 8.62
N ILE A 100 -9.84 9.16 7.45
CA ILE A 100 -8.98 9.19 6.25
C ILE A 100 -8.78 10.63 5.75
N LYS A 101 -9.86 11.41 5.66
CA LYS A 101 -9.79 12.83 5.27
C LYS A 101 -8.98 13.68 6.24
N HIS A 102 -8.99 13.33 7.53
CA HIS A 102 -8.13 13.96 8.51
C HIS A 102 -6.65 13.71 8.19
N ASP A 103 -6.24 12.46 7.94
CA ASP A 103 -4.87 12.13 7.53
C ASP A 103 -4.47 12.89 6.25
N HIS A 104 -5.36 13.00 5.26
CA HIS A 104 -5.10 13.77 4.04
C HIS A 104 -4.82 15.25 4.30
N ALA A 105 -5.61 15.86 5.19
CA ALA A 105 -5.43 17.25 5.58
C ALA A 105 -4.08 17.45 6.28
N GLU A 106 -3.71 16.56 7.19
CA GLU A 106 -2.39 16.58 7.85
C GLU A 106 -1.24 16.39 6.86
N LEU A 107 -1.34 15.42 5.95
CA LEU A 107 -0.33 15.19 4.91
C LEU A 107 -0.11 16.43 4.04
N LYS A 108 -1.19 17.13 3.68
CA LYS A 108 -1.12 18.40 2.95
C LYS A 108 -0.45 19.50 3.76
N GLU A 109 -0.77 19.61 5.04
CA GLU A 109 -0.11 20.54 5.94
C GLU A 109 1.39 20.26 6.01
N TYR A 110 1.78 19.00 6.25
CA TYR A 110 3.16 18.58 6.37
C TYR A 110 3.95 18.83 5.07
N TYR A 111 3.34 18.54 3.91
CA TYR A 111 3.89 18.88 2.60
C TYR A 111 4.21 20.38 2.48
N ASN A 112 3.26 21.24 2.81
CA ASN A 112 3.45 22.69 2.76
C ASN A 112 4.54 23.14 3.75
N ASN A 113 4.58 22.56 4.94
CA ASN A 113 5.58 22.87 5.94
C ASN A 113 6.99 22.46 5.49
N ILE A 114 7.16 21.36 4.75
CA ILE A 114 8.44 20.97 4.13
C ILE A 114 8.90 22.03 3.13
N LEU A 115 8.00 22.51 2.26
CA LEU A 115 8.35 23.47 1.21
C LEU A 115 8.61 24.89 1.76
N ASN A 116 7.91 25.27 2.82
CA ASN A 116 8.03 26.60 3.44
C ASN A 116 9.10 26.67 4.54
N ALA A 117 9.65 25.54 4.98
CA ALA A 117 10.71 25.51 5.99
C ALA A 117 11.98 26.24 5.51
N THR A 118 12.42 27.21 6.31
CA THR A 118 13.56 28.09 6.01
C THR A 118 14.91 27.51 6.42
N ASP A 119 14.91 26.47 7.27
CA ASP A 119 16.11 25.86 7.82
C ASP A 119 16.10 24.33 7.67
N THR A 120 17.29 23.74 7.69
CA THR A 120 17.49 22.29 7.50
C THR A 120 16.81 21.45 8.59
N GLU A 121 16.77 21.95 9.82
CA GLU A 121 16.21 21.22 10.96
C GLU A 121 14.69 21.08 10.84
N SER A 122 14.01 22.17 10.48
CA SER A 122 12.58 22.18 10.17
C SER A 122 12.26 21.25 8.99
N LYS A 123 13.06 21.29 7.91
CA LYS A 123 12.88 20.36 6.77
C LYS A 123 13.00 18.89 7.19
N ILE A 124 13.96 18.53 8.05
CA ILE A 124 14.12 17.16 8.57
C ILE A 124 12.91 16.75 9.41
N ARG A 125 12.42 17.62 10.29
CA ARG A 125 11.28 17.33 11.17
C ARG A 125 10.02 17.05 10.36
N TRP A 126 9.69 17.93 9.42
CA TRP A 126 8.51 17.75 8.58
C TRP A 126 8.67 16.61 7.57
N GLN A 127 9.87 16.34 7.05
CA GLN A 127 10.13 15.14 6.23
C GLN A 127 9.83 13.86 7.02
N ASN A 128 10.29 13.78 8.27
CA ASN A 128 10.03 12.62 9.13
C ASN A 128 8.53 12.48 9.42
N GLN A 129 7.85 13.58 9.77
CA GLN A 129 6.40 13.56 10.03
C GLN A 129 5.60 13.13 8.81
N PHE A 130 5.86 13.72 7.64
CA PHE A 130 5.22 13.35 6.38
C PHE A 130 5.46 11.87 6.02
N THR A 131 6.70 11.40 6.17
CA THR A 131 7.03 9.99 5.91
C THR A 131 6.30 9.05 6.87
N TRP A 132 6.27 9.42 8.14
CA TRP A 132 5.68 8.65 9.22
C TRP A 132 4.16 8.54 9.07
N GLU A 133 3.48 9.61 8.66
CA GLU A 133 2.03 9.60 8.38
C GLU A 133 1.72 8.83 7.11
N LEU A 134 2.35 9.17 5.99
CA LEU A 134 2.04 8.57 4.69
C LEU A 134 2.24 7.05 4.68
N ALA A 135 3.32 6.55 5.30
CA ALA A 135 3.58 5.12 5.35
C ALA A 135 2.50 4.34 6.11
N ARG A 136 2.03 4.87 7.25
CA ARG A 136 1.04 4.19 8.09
C ARG A 136 -0.37 4.31 7.53
N HIS A 137 -0.69 5.47 6.97
CA HIS A 137 -1.92 5.74 6.25
C HIS A 137 -2.13 4.73 5.11
N SER A 138 -1.18 4.65 4.17
CA SER A 138 -1.33 3.78 2.99
C SER A 138 -1.45 2.29 3.36
N ILE A 139 -0.72 1.82 4.37
CA ILE A 139 -0.84 0.41 4.83
C ILE A 139 -2.14 0.21 5.64
N GLY A 140 -2.59 1.23 6.38
CA GLY A 140 -3.86 1.21 7.10
C GLY A 140 -5.04 0.96 6.17
N GLU A 141 -5.07 1.64 5.01
CA GLU A 141 -6.12 1.48 4.01
C GLU A 141 -6.08 0.11 3.36
N GLU A 142 -4.88 -0.35 2.97
CA GLU A 142 -4.68 -1.68 2.38
C GLU A 142 -5.16 -2.82 3.28
N LEU A 143 -5.06 -2.65 4.60
CA LEU A 143 -5.43 -3.67 5.59
C LEU A 143 -6.87 -3.54 6.11
N VAL A 144 -7.52 -2.37 5.96
CA VAL A 144 -8.84 -2.10 6.55
C VAL A 144 -9.86 -1.66 5.51
N VAL A 145 -9.53 -0.67 4.71
CA VAL A 145 -10.46 -0.02 3.77
C VAL A 145 -10.64 -0.86 2.52
N TYR A 146 -9.55 -1.34 1.93
CA TYR A 146 -9.60 -2.09 0.67
C TYR A 146 -10.34 -3.43 0.82
N PRO A 147 -10.12 -4.21 1.90
CA PRO A 147 -10.94 -5.40 2.15
C PRO A 147 -12.43 -5.06 2.32
N ALA A 148 -12.75 -3.95 2.97
CA ALA A 148 -14.15 -3.54 3.15
C ALA A 148 -14.79 -3.10 1.83
N MET A 149 -14.06 -2.43 0.94
CA MET A 149 -14.53 -2.15 -0.42
C MET A 149 -14.83 -3.44 -1.18
N GLU A 150 -13.89 -4.40 -1.16
CA GLU A 150 -14.07 -5.70 -1.82
C GLU A 150 -15.28 -6.48 -1.27
N GLU A 151 -15.51 -6.40 0.04
CA GLU A 151 -16.62 -7.06 0.73
C GLU A 151 -17.98 -6.42 0.41
N HIS A 152 -18.06 -5.08 0.47
CA HIS A 152 -19.34 -4.37 0.44
C HIS A 152 -19.75 -3.85 -0.95
N LEU A 153 -18.80 -3.65 -1.87
CA LEU A 153 -19.04 -3.16 -3.23
C LEU A 153 -18.86 -4.25 -4.31
N GLY A 154 -18.53 -5.49 -3.92
CA GLY A 154 -18.42 -6.62 -4.83
C GLY A 154 -17.35 -6.42 -5.92
N ASP A 155 -17.72 -6.67 -7.18
CA ASP A 155 -16.76 -6.58 -8.30
C ASP A 155 -16.33 -5.14 -8.63
N GLU A 156 -17.15 -4.14 -8.31
CA GLU A 156 -16.74 -2.74 -8.36
C GLU A 156 -15.68 -2.47 -7.29
N GLY A 157 -15.93 -2.90 -6.05
CA GLY A 157 -14.99 -2.76 -4.94
C GLY A 157 -13.62 -3.37 -5.20
N LYS A 158 -13.57 -4.53 -5.85
CA LYS A 158 -12.30 -5.15 -6.27
C LYS A 158 -11.54 -4.32 -7.31
N GLN A 159 -12.25 -3.66 -8.22
CA GLN A 159 -11.62 -2.81 -9.24
C GLN A 159 -11.07 -1.53 -8.61
N LEU A 160 -11.85 -0.89 -7.73
CA LEU A 160 -11.43 0.29 -6.96
C LEU A 160 -10.20 -0.05 -6.11
N ALA A 161 -10.31 -1.07 -5.25
CA ALA A 161 -9.21 -1.52 -4.40
C ALA A 161 -7.95 -1.93 -5.19
N GLN A 162 -8.07 -2.50 -6.40
CA GLN A 162 -6.90 -2.81 -7.23
C GLN A 162 -6.26 -1.54 -7.82
N LYS A 163 -7.09 -0.59 -8.29
CA LYS A 163 -6.62 0.71 -8.79
C LYS A 163 -5.86 1.48 -7.70
N ASP A 164 -6.38 1.47 -6.48
CA ASP A 164 -5.79 2.20 -5.36
C ASP A 164 -4.48 1.56 -4.89
N ARG A 165 -4.40 0.22 -4.85
CA ARG A 165 -3.12 -0.49 -4.63
C ARG A 165 -2.07 -0.12 -5.68
N ASP A 166 -2.45 0.01 -6.96
CA ASP A 166 -1.53 0.42 -8.01
C ASP A 166 -1.07 1.89 -7.83
N GLY A 167 -1.94 2.76 -7.31
CA GLY A 167 -1.62 4.12 -6.89
C GLY A 167 -0.63 4.14 -5.71
N HIS A 168 -0.96 3.41 -4.65
CA HIS A 168 -0.12 3.23 -3.46
C HIS A 168 1.26 2.69 -3.79
N ASN A 169 1.40 1.73 -4.70
CA ASN A 169 2.71 1.24 -5.09
C ASN A 169 3.60 2.36 -5.65
N LYS A 170 3.04 3.27 -6.49
CA LYS A 170 3.80 4.43 -7.00
C LYS A 170 4.15 5.41 -5.88
N VAL A 171 3.21 5.68 -4.98
CA VAL A 171 3.42 6.53 -3.80
C VAL A 171 4.53 5.95 -2.92
N LYS A 172 4.48 4.66 -2.59
CA LYS A 172 5.49 3.93 -1.81
C LYS A 172 6.88 4.02 -2.45
N GLN A 173 7.00 3.85 -3.77
CA GLN A 173 8.28 3.98 -4.48
C GLN A 173 8.87 5.39 -4.39
N LEU A 174 8.04 6.42 -4.61
CA LEU A 174 8.45 7.82 -4.49
C LEU A 174 8.78 8.20 -3.05
N LEU A 175 8.01 7.69 -2.08
CA LEU A 175 8.27 7.89 -0.65
C LEU A 175 9.59 7.22 -0.24
N TYR A 176 9.88 6.02 -0.71
CA TYR A 176 11.15 5.33 -0.46
C TYR A 176 12.35 6.14 -0.96
N LYS A 177 12.23 6.77 -2.14
CA LYS A 177 13.24 7.70 -2.63
C LYS A 177 13.32 8.94 -1.71
N PHE A 178 12.20 9.62 -1.48
CA PHE A 178 12.14 10.87 -0.73
C PHE A 178 12.70 10.73 0.68
N GLN A 179 12.33 9.68 1.39
CA GLN A 179 12.69 9.45 2.78
C GLN A 179 14.21 9.23 2.98
N GLY A 180 14.95 8.90 1.91
CA GLY A 180 16.39 8.74 1.90
C GLY A 180 17.17 10.00 1.49
N LEU A 181 16.50 11.07 1.06
CA LEU A 181 17.14 12.30 0.60
C LEU A 181 17.42 13.24 1.78
N ALA A 182 18.63 13.81 1.82
CA ALA A 182 18.92 14.95 2.69
C ALA A 182 18.25 16.23 2.14
N PRO A 183 17.80 17.17 3.01
CA PRO A 183 17.24 18.44 2.56
C PRO A 183 18.15 19.30 1.67
N SER A 184 19.47 19.10 1.75
CA SER A 184 20.46 19.76 0.91
C SER A 184 20.59 19.15 -0.49
N SER A 185 19.96 18.01 -0.76
CA SER A 185 20.00 17.36 -2.07
C SER A 185 19.21 18.17 -3.09
N LYS A 186 19.79 18.35 -4.29
CA LYS A 186 19.09 18.94 -5.44
C LYS A 186 17.81 18.18 -5.84
N ASP A 187 17.73 16.90 -5.46
CA ASP A 187 16.59 16.02 -5.77
C ASP A 187 15.50 16.05 -4.69
N PHE A 188 15.73 16.71 -3.55
CA PHE A 188 14.80 16.73 -2.41
C PHE A 188 13.45 17.34 -2.79
N GLU A 189 13.43 18.61 -3.20
CA GLU A 189 12.20 19.31 -3.57
C GLU A 189 11.53 18.75 -4.83
N PRO A 190 12.26 18.39 -5.91
CA PRO A 190 11.66 17.71 -7.05
C PRO A 190 10.97 16.40 -6.66
N THR A 191 11.58 15.58 -5.79
CA THR A 191 11.01 14.28 -5.42
C THR A 191 9.73 14.42 -4.59
N ILE A 192 9.69 15.31 -3.60
CA ILE A 192 8.45 15.52 -2.81
C ILE A 192 7.33 16.16 -3.66
N LYS A 193 7.65 17.01 -4.64
CA LYS A 193 6.66 17.55 -5.57
C LYS A 193 6.06 16.46 -6.46
N SER A 194 6.88 15.58 -7.03
CA SER A 194 6.38 14.43 -7.80
C SER A 194 5.60 13.44 -6.94
N LEU A 195 6.03 13.19 -5.70
CA LEU A 195 5.30 12.38 -4.73
C LEU A 195 3.91 12.98 -4.45
N TRP A 196 3.86 14.28 -4.16
CA TRP A 196 2.63 15.00 -3.87
C TRP A 196 1.67 15.05 -5.06
N GLU A 197 2.17 15.18 -6.29
CA GLU A 197 1.35 15.13 -7.51
C GLU A 197 0.62 13.78 -7.65
N VAL A 198 1.32 12.66 -7.43
CA VAL A 198 0.71 11.33 -7.48
C VAL A 198 -0.26 11.13 -6.31
N LEU A 199 0.13 11.55 -5.10
CA LEU A 199 -0.68 11.41 -3.90
C LEU A 199 -1.96 12.25 -3.96
N THR A 200 -1.89 13.50 -4.41
CA THR A 200 -3.07 14.39 -4.49
C THR A 200 -4.12 13.82 -5.45
N LYS A 201 -3.69 13.27 -6.59
CA LYS A 201 -4.61 12.61 -7.51
C LYS A 201 -5.30 11.41 -6.88
N HIS A 202 -4.56 10.62 -6.09
CA HIS A 202 -5.14 9.48 -5.37
C HIS A 202 -6.16 9.94 -4.32
N ILE A 203 -5.80 10.93 -3.50
CA ILE A 203 -6.69 11.56 -2.51
C ILE A 203 -7.98 12.08 -3.16
N GLU A 204 -7.88 12.77 -4.29
CA GLU A 204 -9.04 13.31 -5.01
C GLU A 204 -9.99 12.21 -5.48
N GLU A 205 -9.46 11.13 -6.04
CA GLU A 205 -10.25 9.98 -6.50
C GLU A 205 -10.93 9.27 -5.31
N GLU A 206 -10.20 9.05 -4.23
CA GLU A 206 -10.72 8.39 -3.04
C GLU A 206 -11.82 9.20 -2.34
N GLU A 207 -11.58 10.51 -2.12
CA GLU A 207 -12.54 11.37 -1.43
C GLU A 207 -13.81 11.66 -2.22
N SER A 208 -13.73 11.61 -3.56
CA SER A 208 -14.84 11.92 -4.46
C SER A 208 -15.62 10.69 -4.93
N ASP A 209 -15.01 9.51 -4.94
CA ASP A 209 -15.64 8.28 -5.46
C ASP A 209 -15.64 7.14 -4.43
N ASP A 210 -14.47 6.70 -3.97
CA ASP A 210 -14.31 5.44 -3.23
C ASP A 210 -14.93 5.52 -1.82
N LEU A 211 -14.60 6.56 -1.05
CA LEU A 211 -15.14 6.77 0.29
C LEU A 211 -16.66 6.99 0.28
N PRO A 212 -17.23 7.85 -0.58
CA PRO A 212 -18.69 7.98 -0.69
C PRO A 212 -19.41 6.68 -1.04
N LYS A 213 -18.81 5.82 -1.90
CA LYS A 213 -19.38 4.51 -2.23
C LYS A 213 -19.33 3.57 -1.04
N LEU A 214 -18.18 3.49 -0.36
CA LEU A 214 -17.99 2.65 0.81
C LEU A 214 -18.95 3.02 1.93
N GLU A 215 -19.05 4.30 2.30
CA GLU A 215 -19.96 4.78 3.36
C GLU A 215 -21.44 4.47 3.07
N LYS A 216 -21.84 4.47 1.79
CA LYS A 216 -23.20 4.09 1.38
C LYS A 216 -23.46 2.59 1.46
N ALA A 217 -22.42 1.76 1.35
CA ALA A 217 -22.55 0.31 1.27
C ALA A 217 -22.37 -0.39 2.63
N ILE A 218 -21.62 0.22 3.56
CA ILE A 218 -21.41 -0.36 4.89
C ILE A 218 -22.64 -0.20 5.78
N PRO A 219 -23.01 -1.22 6.57
CA PRO A 219 -24.10 -1.12 7.55
C PRO A 219 -23.89 0.01 8.57
N GLU A 220 -24.98 0.58 9.07
CA GLU A 220 -24.94 1.59 10.12
C GLU A 220 -24.10 1.13 11.33
N GLY A 221 -23.24 2.01 11.85
CA GLY A 221 -22.35 1.72 12.96
C GLY A 221 -21.07 0.94 12.60
N ASN A 222 -20.96 0.38 11.40
CA ASN A 222 -19.71 -0.26 10.97
C ASN A 222 -18.64 0.78 10.61
N SER A 223 -19.02 1.96 10.10
CA SER A 223 -18.07 3.02 9.74
C SER A 223 -17.20 3.49 10.92
N SER A 224 -17.81 3.73 12.09
CA SER A 224 -17.07 4.12 13.30
C SER A 224 -16.16 3.00 13.83
N GLN A 225 -16.57 1.73 13.67
CA GLN A 225 -15.71 0.59 14.02
C GLN A 225 -14.53 0.46 13.06
N MET A 226 -14.75 0.71 11.77
CA MET A 226 -13.70 0.74 10.77
C MET A 226 -12.72 1.88 11.04
N ALA A 227 -13.19 3.08 11.39
CA ALA A 227 -12.33 4.19 11.80
C ALA A 227 -11.41 3.79 12.97
N LYS A 228 -11.96 3.16 14.01
CA LYS A 228 -11.16 2.63 15.14
C LYS A 228 -10.17 1.55 14.70
N SER A 229 -10.56 0.66 13.79
CA SER A 229 -9.68 -0.38 13.26
C SER A 229 -8.54 0.22 12.42
N PHE A 230 -8.84 1.23 11.61
CA PHE A 230 -7.88 1.98 10.81
C PHE A 230 -6.84 2.67 11.71
N GLU A 231 -7.30 3.46 12.69
CA GLU A 231 -6.43 4.13 13.67
C GLU A 231 -5.57 3.14 14.46
N ARG A 232 -6.18 2.05 14.94
CA ARG A 232 -5.44 0.99 15.64
C ARG A 232 -4.40 0.34 14.73
N THR A 233 -4.72 0.12 13.45
CA THR A 233 -3.81 -0.50 12.49
C THR A 233 -2.58 0.38 12.26
N LYS A 234 -2.75 1.71 12.13
CA LYS A 234 -1.65 2.68 12.02
C LYS A 234 -0.63 2.54 13.18
N MET A 235 -1.07 2.17 14.38
CA MET A 235 -0.17 1.98 15.52
C MET A 235 0.84 0.84 15.35
N PHE A 236 0.58 -0.15 14.50
CA PHE A 236 1.38 -1.37 14.41
C PHE A 236 2.04 -1.62 13.06
N VAL A 237 1.64 -0.89 12.02
CA VAL A 237 2.26 -0.96 10.71
C VAL A 237 3.61 -0.19 10.67
N PRO A 238 4.46 -0.44 9.65
CA PRO A 238 5.69 0.31 9.40
C PRO A 238 5.47 1.82 9.33
N THR A 239 6.49 2.57 9.73
CA THR A 239 6.46 4.05 9.73
C THR A 239 7.27 4.64 8.59
N ARG A 240 7.78 3.78 7.70
CA ARG A 240 8.51 4.15 6.48
C ARG A 240 8.06 3.30 5.32
N SER A 241 8.35 3.78 4.12
CA SER A 241 8.12 2.99 2.91
C SER A 241 9.19 1.91 2.77
N HIS A 242 8.72 0.70 2.47
CA HIS A 242 9.54 -0.48 2.16
C HIS A 242 8.96 -1.16 0.91
N PRO A 243 9.14 -0.59 -0.30
CA PRO A 243 8.49 -1.06 -1.52
C PRO A 243 8.98 -2.43 -2.00
N SER A 244 10.08 -2.93 -1.41
CA SER A 244 10.56 -4.29 -1.65
C SER A 244 9.82 -5.34 -0.82
N ALA A 245 8.98 -4.92 0.15
CA ALA A 245 8.04 -5.83 0.80
C ALA A 245 6.89 -6.13 -0.18
N PRO A 246 6.43 -7.39 -0.30
CA PRO A 246 5.39 -7.72 -1.28
C PRO A 246 3.99 -7.15 -0.87
N ASP A 247 3.08 -6.84 -1.83
CA ASP A 247 1.77 -6.11 -1.68
C ASP A 247 0.38 -6.79 -1.99
N LYS A 248 0.28 -8.07 -2.42
CA LYS A 248 -0.86 -9.05 -2.24
C LYS A 248 -0.78 -10.20 -1.15
N PRO A 249 -1.79 -10.39 -0.26
CA PRO A 249 -1.89 -11.55 0.64
C PRO A 249 -1.72 -12.93 -0.06
N PRO A 250 -1.24 -14.01 0.62
CA PRO A 250 -1.16 -14.19 2.07
C PRO A 250 0.23 -14.00 2.71
N PHE A 251 1.29 -13.76 1.94
CA PHE A 251 2.67 -13.84 2.43
C PHE A 251 3.24 -12.52 3.00
N GLU A 252 2.45 -11.46 3.00
CA GLU A 252 3.01 -10.11 2.92
C GLU A 252 2.75 -9.21 4.09
N THR A 253 1.61 -9.42 4.72
CA THR A 253 1.34 -8.93 6.05
C THR A 253 2.50 -9.32 6.97
N VAL A 254 3.17 -10.46 6.74
CA VAL A 254 4.36 -10.84 7.50
C VAL A 254 5.57 -9.97 7.16
N ALA A 255 5.98 -9.86 5.90
CA ALA A 255 7.23 -9.17 5.54
C ALA A 255 7.21 -7.66 5.83
N GLY A 256 6.11 -6.96 5.48
CA GLY A 256 5.96 -5.54 5.79
C GLY A 256 5.96 -5.27 7.30
N LEU A 257 5.19 -6.06 8.06
CA LEU A 257 5.13 -5.89 9.52
C LEU A 257 6.45 -6.24 10.23
N MET A 258 7.34 -7.01 9.62
CA MET A 258 8.68 -7.29 10.17
C MET A 258 9.59 -6.05 10.16
N ALA A 259 9.33 -5.06 9.30
CA ALA A 259 10.04 -3.79 9.33
C ALA A 259 9.54 -2.88 10.46
N ALA A 260 8.29 -3.03 10.91
CA ALA A 260 7.65 -2.12 11.86
C ALA A 260 8.40 -2.00 13.21
N PRO A 261 8.94 -3.07 13.83
CA PRO A 261 9.75 -2.93 15.04
C PRO A 261 11.05 -2.13 14.82
N LEU A 262 11.73 -2.33 13.69
CA LEU A 262 12.98 -1.62 13.37
C LEU A 262 12.72 -0.15 13.05
N ASP A 263 11.65 0.11 12.29
CA ASP A 263 11.15 1.44 12.00
C ASP A 263 10.86 2.21 13.30
N LYS A 264 10.04 1.65 14.18
CA LYS A 264 9.68 2.27 15.47
C LYS A 264 10.91 2.49 16.37
N LEU A 265 11.89 1.58 16.37
CA LEU A 265 13.16 1.79 17.09
C LEU A 265 13.94 2.97 16.51
N SER A 266 14.01 3.08 15.18
CA SER A 266 14.69 4.19 14.53
C SER A 266 13.97 5.53 14.70
N ASP A 267 12.64 5.52 14.85
CA ASP A 267 11.84 6.73 15.13
C ASP A 267 12.17 7.38 16.46
N ILE A 268 12.60 6.62 17.48
CA ILE A 268 13.05 7.16 18.77
C ILE A 268 14.21 8.15 18.60
N PHE A 269 15.03 7.95 17.55
CA PHE A 269 16.17 8.81 17.24
C PHE A 269 15.85 9.86 16.16
N ARG A 270 14.65 9.82 15.57
CA ARG A 270 14.20 10.85 14.63
C ARG A 270 13.68 12.07 15.37
N ARG A 271 13.70 13.18 14.66
CA ARG A 271 13.19 14.47 15.13
C ARG A 271 11.86 14.72 14.41
N PHE A 272 10.83 15.02 15.18
CA PHE A 272 9.49 15.37 14.70
C PHE A 272 9.19 16.84 15.05
N PRO A 273 8.21 17.49 14.39
CA PRO A 273 7.70 18.78 14.84
C PRO A 273 7.17 18.69 16.29
N GLN A 274 7.17 19.82 17.00
CA GLN A 274 6.59 19.93 18.36
C GLN A 274 5.13 20.34 18.28
#